data_AF-A0A7R9VII7-F1
#
_entry.id   AF-A0A7R9VII7-F1
#
_cell.length_a   1.000
_cell.length_b   1.000
_cell.length_c   1.000
_cell.angle_alpha   90.00
_cell.angle_beta   90.00
_cell.angle_gamma   90.00
#
_symmetry.space_group_name_H-M   'P 1'
#
loop_
_entity.id
_entity.type
_entity.pdbx_description
1 polymer ?
#
loop_
_entity_poly.entity_id
_entity_poly.type
_entity_poly.pdbx_seq_one_letter_code
_entity_poly.pdbx_strand_id
1 'polypeptide(L)'
;GIYWPSSERDFHEFALFYGLPELSVKAALWRVFQAGNVPGFLVDRTRGDKHGRMQWAIDEELKDKVFYYDIVHPDGRTGHRFMGEIAAQLVLDAHASVHAQALTDDERVSMAEPLPPPMLPGNWQSATDRCFIGPQFQAAVVSNNGWEWKDEGKDPTRPKLGYVSETPGSKITFKVDTQMYAHSPGEEAKTTMLEISY
;
A
#
# COMPACT_ATOMS: atom_id res chain seq x y z
N GLY A 1 -24.96 16.84 -10.95
CA GLY A 1 -23.62 16.28 -11.19
C GLY A 1 -23.53 14.93 -10.51
N ILE A 2 -22.88 13.95 -11.12
CA ILE A 2 -22.66 12.64 -10.48
C ILE A 2 -21.36 12.73 -9.68
N TYR A 3 -21.44 12.45 -8.39
CA TYR A 3 -20.27 12.36 -7.53
C TYR A 3 -19.55 11.03 -7.80
N TRP A 4 -18.30 11.07 -8.24
CA TRP A 4 -17.48 9.87 -8.43
C TRP A 4 -16.52 9.71 -7.25
N PRO A 5 -16.73 8.71 -6.36
CA PRO A 5 -15.77 8.42 -5.31
C PRO A 5 -14.51 7.77 -5.91
N SER A 6 -13.34 8.19 -5.45
CA SER A 6 -12.06 7.58 -5.83
C SER A 6 -11.04 7.78 -4.71
N SER A 7 -10.20 6.78 -4.46
CA SER A 7 -9.16 6.87 -3.42
C SER A 7 -8.21 8.04 -3.63
N GLU A 8 -7.90 8.39 -4.88
CA GLU A 8 -7.09 9.59 -5.21
C GLU A 8 -7.68 10.86 -4.63
N ARG A 9 -9.00 11.01 -4.63
CA ARG A 9 -9.65 12.17 -4.01
C ARG A 9 -9.48 12.16 -2.49
N ASP A 10 -9.68 11.01 -1.86
CA ASP A 10 -9.56 10.89 -0.41
C ASP A 10 -8.11 11.18 0.02
N PHE A 11 -7.12 10.66 -0.72
CA PHE A 11 -5.71 10.94 -0.51
C PHE A 11 -5.33 12.39 -0.81
N HIS A 12 -5.95 13.03 -1.81
CA HIS A 12 -5.74 14.43 -2.12
C HIS A 12 -6.11 15.34 -0.94
N GLU A 13 -7.22 15.06 -0.25
CA GLU A 13 -7.61 15.83 0.94
C GLU A 13 -6.55 15.70 2.05
N PHE A 14 -6.00 14.50 2.28
CA PHE A 14 -4.88 14.32 3.20
C PHE A 14 -3.61 15.06 2.74
N ALA A 15 -3.29 15.01 1.45
CA ALA A 15 -2.12 15.69 0.89
C ALA A 15 -2.21 17.20 1.08
N LEU A 16 -3.37 17.81 0.80
CA LEU A 16 -3.60 19.23 1.05
C LEU A 16 -3.51 19.57 2.55
N PHE A 17 -4.13 18.75 3.40
CA PHE A 17 -4.13 18.99 4.85
C PHE A 17 -2.72 18.98 5.46
N TYR A 18 -1.83 18.11 4.98
CA TYR A 18 -0.46 17.98 5.47
C TYR A 18 0.60 18.68 4.59
N GLY A 19 0.19 19.42 3.56
CA GLY A 19 1.12 20.10 2.64
C GLY A 19 2.04 19.15 1.88
N LEU A 20 1.56 17.95 1.54
CA LEU A 20 2.33 16.93 0.82
C LEU A 20 2.17 17.08 -0.70
N PRO A 21 3.23 16.91 -1.50
CA PRO A 21 3.11 16.81 -2.94
C PRO A 21 2.38 15.51 -3.32
N GLU A 22 1.52 15.58 -4.33
CA GLU A 22 0.80 14.43 -4.87
C GLU A 22 1.01 14.33 -6.38
N LEU A 23 1.20 13.12 -6.88
CA LEU A 23 1.29 12.80 -8.30
C LEU A 23 0.09 11.97 -8.71
N SER A 24 -0.51 12.31 -9.85
CA SER A 24 -1.68 11.59 -10.37
C SER A 24 -1.42 11.08 -11.79
N VAL A 25 -1.36 9.75 -11.93
CA VAL A 25 -1.32 9.08 -13.24
C VAL A 25 -2.57 9.42 -14.05
N LYS A 26 -3.73 9.50 -13.39
CA LYS A 26 -5.00 9.88 -14.02
C LYS A 26 -4.89 11.28 -14.61
N ALA A 27 -4.45 12.27 -13.84
CA ALA A 27 -4.33 13.65 -14.33
C ALA A 27 -3.27 13.77 -15.43
N ALA A 28 -2.12 13.10 -15.27
CA ALA A 28 -1.02 13.19 -16.23
C ALA A 28 -1.32 12.50 -17.56
N LEU A 29 -2.02 11.36 -17.55
CA LEU A 29 -2.20 10.51 -18.73
C LEU A 29 -3.61 10.41 -19.26
N TRP A 30 -4.63 11.02 -18.63
CA TRP A 30 -6.02 10.89 -19.08
C TRP A 30 -6.20 11.16 -20.58
N ARG A 31 -5.59 12.23 -21.10
CA ARG A 31 -5.66 12.57 -22.52
C ARG A 31 -4.93 11.56 -23.41
N VAL A 32 -3.82 11.01 -22.93
CA VAL A 32 -3.04 9.99 -23.63
C VAL A 32 -3.83 8.67 -23.70
N PHE A 33 -4.42 8.26 -22.57
CA PHE A 33 -5.30 7.09 -22.51
C PHE A 33 -6.55 7.27 -23.38
N GLN A 34 -7.17 8.45 -23.36
CA GLN A 34 -8.34 8.75 -24.18
C GLN A 34 -8.05 8.68 -25.68
N ALA A 35 -6.83 9.03 -26.11
CA ALA A 35 -6.45 8.95 -27.52
C ALA A 35 -6.45 7.51 -28.05
N GLY A 36 -6.20 6.51 -27.17
CA GLY A 36 -6.35 5.08 -27.48
C GLY A 36 -5.40 4.55 -28.56
N ASN A 37 -4.40 5.32 -28.96
CA ASN A 37 -3.50 4.98 -30.07
C ASN A 37 -2.03 5.28 -29.79
N VAL A 38 -1.68 5.57 -28.53
CA VAL A 38 -0.31 5.88 -28.12
C VAL A 38 0.37 4.60 -27.60
N PRO A 39 1.40 4.07 -28.28
CA PRO A 39 2.12 2.89 -27.83
C PRO A 39 2.69 3.07 -26.42
N GLY A 40 2.51 2.06 -25.58
CA GLY A 40 2.87 2.04 -24.17
C GLY A 40 1.78 2.57 -23.24
N PHE A 41 0.72 3.16 -23.80
CA PHE A 41 -0.36 3.79 -23.04
C PHE A 41 -1.76 3.27 -23.44
N LEU A 42 -1.83 2.13 -24.14
CA LEU A 42 -3.11 1.47 -24.37
C LEU A 42 -3.64 0.90 -23.04
N VAL A 43 -4.93 1.13 -22.76
CA VAL A 43 -5.61 0.74 -21.50
C VAL A 43 -6.88 -0.08 -21.72
N ASP A 44 -7.24 -0.34 -22.97
CA ASP A 44 -8.39 -1.16 -23.37
C ASP A 44 -8.06 -2.66 -23.37
N ARG A 45 -6.77 -3.02 -23.23
CA ARG A 45 -6.25 -4.39 -23.20
C ARG A 45 -5.11 -4.52 -22.19
N THR A 46 -4.91 -5.74 -21.71
CA THR A 46 -3.86 -6.12 -20.75
C THR A 46 -3.15 -7.39 -21.22
N ARG A 47 -1.88 -7.58 -20.82
CA ARG A 47 -1.07 -8.76 -21.19
C ARG A 47 -1.44 -10.01 -20.37
N GLY A 48 -1.79 -9.80 -19.11
CA GLY A 48 -2.29 -10.78 -18.18
C GLY A 48 -3.81 -10.76 -18.10
N ASP A 49 -4.40 -11.88 -17.69
CA ASP A 49 -5.82 -11.96 -17.35
C ASP A 49 -6.12 -11.20 -16.03
N LYS A 50 -7.39 -11.17 -15.62
CA LYS A 50 -7.83 -10.55 -14.36
C LYS A 50 -7.21 -11.14 -13.09
N HIS A 51 -6.50 -12.27 -13.20
CA HIS A 51 -5.80 -12.94 -12.11
C HIS A 51 -4.27 -12.77 -12.22
N GLY A 52 -3.78 -11.90 -13.12
CA GLY A 52 -2.36 -11.66 -13.36
C GLY A 52 -1.66 -12.81 -14.10
N ARG A 53 -2.41 -13.76 -14.69
CA ARG A 53 -1.81 -14.87 -15.44
C ARG A 53 -1.49 -14.42 -16.85
N MET A 54 -0.25 -14.66 -17.27
CA MET A 54 0.23 -14.29 -18.60
C MET A 54 -0.57 -14.99 -19.70
N GLN A 55 -0.99 -14.24 -20.72
CA GLN A 55 -1.69 -14.76 -21.88
C GLN A 55 -0.73 -14.85 -23.08
N TRP A 56 0.03 -15.94 -23.16
CA TRP A 56 1.09 -16.14 -24.16
C TRP A 56 0.67 -15.89 -25.61
N ALA A 57 -0.59 -16.17 -25.97
CA ALA A 57 -1.11 -15.98 -27.32
C ALA A 57 -1.16 -14.51 -27.76
N ILE A 58 -1.27 -13.57 -26.82
CA ILE A 58 -1.38 -12.12 -27.08
C ILE A 58 -0.21 -11.33 -26.48
N ASP A 59 0.69 -12.00 -25.74
CA ASP A 59 1.76 -11.33 -24.99
C ASP A 59 2.70 -10.55 -25.92
N GLU A 60 3.24 -11.21 -26.94
CA GLU A 60 4.14 -10.58 -27.92
C GLU A 60 3.45 -9.48 -28.74
N GLU A 61 2.13 -9.55 -28.93
CA GLU A 61 1.37 -8.50 -29.62
C GLU A 61 1.27 -7.23 -28.77
N LEU A 62 1.06 -7.37 -27.45
CA LEU A 62 0.76 -6.27 -26.54
C LEU A 62 1.98 -5.74 -25.78
N LYS A 63 3.09 -6.47 -25.82
CA LYS A 63 4.38 -6.05 -25.27
C LYS A 63 4.77 -4.67 -25.78
N ASP A 64 5.22 -3.81 -24.88
CA ASP A 64 5.59 -2.41 -25.14
C ASP A 64 4.44 -1.50 -25.65
N LYS A 65 3.19 -2.01 -25.75
CA LYS A 65 2.04 -1.24 -26.25
C LYS A 65 1.03 -0.87 -25.17
N VAL A 66 0.84 -1.69 -24.14
CA VAL A 66 -0.13 -1.46 -23.07
C VAL A 66 0.50 -0.78 -21.87
N PHE A 67 -0.29 -0.03 -21.10
CA PHE A 67 0.17 0.57 -19.84
C PHE A 67 0.16 -0.42 -18.68
N TYR A 68 -0.85 -1.31 -18.66
CA TYR A 68 -1.07 -2.26 -17.57
C TYR A 68 -0.74 -3.70 -17.99
N TYR A 69 -0.09 -4.43 -17.09
CA TYR A 69 0.11 -5.88 -17.21
C TYR A 69 -1.21 -6.61 -17.00
N ASP A 70 -1.98 -6.30 -15.95
CA ASP A 70 -3.33 -6.82 -15.72
C ASP A 70 -4.33 -5.69 -15.40
N ILE A 71 -5.44 -5.96 -14.73
CA ILE A 71 -6.46 -4.94 -14.44
C ILE A 71 -6.01 -3.85 -13.46
N VAL A 72 -4.90 -4.03 -12.75
CA VAL A 72 -4.43 -3.10 -11.72
C VAL A 72 -2.91 -2.88 -11.73
N HIS A 73 -2.14 -3.89 -12.13
CA HIS A 73 -0.68 -3.80 -12.13
C HIS A 73 -0.17 -3.15 -13.41
N PRO A 74 0.66 -2.12 -13.33
CA PRO A 74 1.33 -1.55 -14.49
C PRO A 74 2.29 -2.55 -15.16
N ASP A 75 2.50 -2.39 -16.47
CA ASP A 75 3.52 -3.15 -17.17
C ASP A 75 4.93 -2.62 -16.88
N GLY A 76 5.89 -3.53 -16.74
CA GLY A 76 7.28 -3.22 -16.37
C GLY A 76 7.98 -2.25 -17.33
N ARG A 77 7.71 -2.35 -18.64
CA ARG A 77 8.44 -1.59 -19.67
C ARG A 77 7.82 -0.22 -19.97
N THR A 78 6.55 -0.05 -19.62
CA THR A 78 5.75 1.12 -19.96
C THR A 78 5.19 1.77 -18.68
N GLY A 79 4.17 1.20 -18.05
CA GLY A 79 3.48 1.80 -16.91
C GLY A 79 4.38 2.01 -15.68
N HIS A 80 5.17 1.00 -15.30
CA HIS A 80 6.14 1.12 -14.21
C HIS A 80 7.23 2.13 -14.55
N ARG A 81 7.69 2.16 -15.80
CA ARG A 81 8.66 3.13 -16.26
C ARG A 81 8.12 4.56 -16.13
N PHE A 82 6.90 4.82 -16.63
CA PHE A 82 6.25 6.12 -16.48
C PHE A 82 6.13 6.54 -15.01
N MET A 83 5.70 5.60 -14.14
CA MET A 83 5.60 5.89 -12.70
C MET A 83 6.96 6.20 -12.06
N GLY A 84 8.02 5.52 -12.48
CA GLY A 84 9.38 5.86 -12.07
C GLY A 84 9.80 7.25 -12.56
N GLU A 85 9.51 7.57 -13.82
CA GLU A 85 9.84 8.86 -14.43
C GLU A 85 9.13 10.04 -13.76
N ILE A 86 7.82 9.95 -13.50
CA ILE A 86 7.08 11.04 -12.84
C ILE A 86 7.50 11.22 -11.37
N ALA A 87 7.81 10.14 -10.64
CA ALA A 87 8.32 10.21 -9.28
C ALA A 87 9.73 10.82 -9.23
N ALA A 88 10.60 10.42 -10.17
CA ALA A 88 11.93 11.02 -10.31
C ALA A 88 11.84 12.52 -10.65
N GLN A 89 10.92 12.90 -11.55
CA GLN A 89 10.73 14.29 -11.93
C GLN A 89 10.34 15.17 -10.73
N LEU A 90 9.45 14.71 -9.84
CA LEU A 90 9.10 15.44 -8.62
C LEU A 90 10.33 15.76 -7.76
N VAL A 91 11.23 14.78 -7.58
CA VAL A 91 12.47 14.97 -6.79
C VAL A 91 13.42 15.93 -7.50
N LEU A 92 13.55 15.82 -8.82
CA LEU A 92 14.39 16.71 -9.63
C LEU A 92 13.88 18.16 -9.59
N ASP A 93 12.56 18.35 -9.67
CA ASP A 93 11.93 19.67 -9.59
C ASP A 93 12.10 20.29 -8.21
N ALA A 94 11.91 19.50 -7.14
CA ALA A 94 12.15 19.95 -5.78
C ALA A 94 13.62 20.35 -5.57
N HIS A 95 14.57 19.53 -6.03
CA HIS A 95 15.98 19.83 -5.98
C HIS A 95 16.33 21.12 -6.75
N ALA A 96 15.84 21.24 -7.99
CA ALA A 96 16.08 22.41 -8.82
C ALA A 96 15.51 23.68 -8.18
N SER A 97 14.33 23.59 -7.56
CA SER A 97 13.68 24.72 -6.87
C SER A 97 14.51 25.19 -5.67
N VAL A 98 14.96 24.26 -4.81
CA VAL A 98 15.80 24.59 -3.64
C VAL A 98 17.18 25.11 -4.06
N HIS A 99 17.73 24.61 -5.17
CA HIS A 99 18.99 25.11 -5.71
C HIS A 99 18.86 26.52 -6.33
N ALA A 100 17.73 26.79 -7.00
CA ALA A 100 17.46 28.09 -7.60
C ALA A 100 17.17 29.18 -6.56
N GLN A 101 16.53 28.80 -5.45
CA GLN A 101 16.17 29.72 -4.38
C GLN A 101 16.41 29.05 -3.02
N ALA A 102 17.35 29.61 -2.26
CA ALA A 102 17.55 29.19 -0.89
C ALA A 102 16.30 29.45 -0.04
N LEU A 103 16.03 28.55 0.90
CA LEU A 103 14.95 28.72 1.87
C LEU A 103 15.14 30.03 2.65
N THR A 104 14.07 30.81 2.69
CA THR A 104 13.92 32.00 3.53
C THR A 104 13.90 31.64 5.01
N ASP A 105 14.13 32.62 5.88
CA ASP A 105 14.07 32.40 7.33
C ASP A 105 12.67 31.99 7.77
N ASP A 106 11.61 32.57 7.19
CA ASP A 106 10.22 32.22 7.48
C ASP A 106 9.89 30.76 7.11
N GLU A 107 10.39 30.28 5.96
CA GLU A 107 10.23 28.87 5.56
C GLU A 107 10.96 27.93 6.53
N ARG A 108 12.14 28.30 7.02
CA ARG A 108 12.87 27.50 8.01
C ARG A 108 12.13 27.42 9.34
N VAL A 109 11.51 28.52 9.77
CA VAL A 109 10.67 28.56 10.97
C VAL A 109 9.45 27.66 10.77
N SER A 110 8.75 27.77 9.64
CA SER A 110 7.59 26.93 9.32
C SER A 110 7.94 25.43 9.27
N MET A 111 9.09 25.08 8.69
CA MET A 111 9.58 23.68 8.68
C MET A 111 9.86 23.10 10.07
N ALA A 112 10.05 23.93 11.09
CA ALA A 112 10.27 23.51 12.47
C ALA A 112 8.96 23.39 13.27
N GLU A 113 7.83 23.81 12.71
CA GLU A 113 6.53 23.68 13.35
C GLU A 113 6.12 22.20 13.45
N PRO A 114 5.43 21.79 14.53
CA PRO A 114 4.88 20.45 14.62
C PRO A 114 3.83 20.24 13.52
N LEU A 115 3.71 19.01 13.02
CA LEU A 115 2.63 18.65 12.10
C LEU A 115 1.27 18.95 12.73
N PRO A 116 0.25 19.32 11.92
CA PRO A 116 -1.11 19.47 12.42
C PRO A 116 -1.61 18.15 13.05
N PRO A 117 -2.57 18.21 13.98
CA PRO A 117 -3.20 17.01 14.52
C PRO A 117 -3.89 16.20 13.41
N PRO A 118 -4.28 14.93 13.65
CA PRO A 118 -4.96 14.13 12.65
C PRO A 118 -6.17 14.86 12.04
N MET A 119 -6.23 14.88 10.70
CA MET A 119 -7.33 15.49 9.94
C MET A 119 -8.71 15.01 10.39
N LEU A 120 -8.81 13.72 10.73
CA LEU A 120 -10.01 13.11 11.30
C LEU A 120 -9.87 13.04 12.82
N PRO A 121 -10.82 13.60 13.61
CA PRO A 121 -10.74 13.58 15.07
C PRO A 121 -10.53 12.18 15.65
N GLY A 122 -9.50 12.02 16.47
CA GLY A 122 -9.16 10.75 17.12
C GLY A 122 -8.47 9.71 16.21
N ASN A 123 -8.21 10.03 14.94
CA ASN A 123 -7.57 9.12 13.98
C ASN A 123 -6.04 9.15 14.06
N TRP A 124 -5.49 8.89 15.26
CA TRP A 124 -4.05 8.81 15.45
C TRP A 124 -3.47 7.52 14.84
N GLN A 125 -2.15 7.49 14.63
CA GLN A 125 -1.45 6.27 14.17
C GLN A 125 -1.59 5.15 15.21
N SER A 126 -1.82 3.92 14.76
CA SER A 126 -1.89 2.77 15.67
C SER A 126 -0.61 2.66 16.49
N ALA A 127 -0.73 2.60 17.82
CA ALA A 127 0.42 2.38 18.71
C ALA A 127 0.89 0.92 18.71
N THR A 128 0.06 0.00 18.18
CA THR A 128 0.29 -1.42 18.16
C THR A 128 0.17 -1.98 16.73
N ASP A 129 1.05 -2.92 16.39
CA ASP A 129 0.94 -3.71 15.17
C ASP A 129 -0.32 -4.58 15.26
N ARG A 130 -1.18 -4.53 14.24
CA ARG A 130 -2.42 -5.34 14.17
C ARG A 130 -2.28 -6.57 13.29
N CYS A 131 -1.43 -6.46 12.27
CA CYS A 131 -1.11 -7.56 11.38
C CYS A 131 0.13 -8.25 11.90
N PHE A 132 -0.07 -9.25 12.76
CA PHE A 132 1.03 -10.10 13.20
C PHE A 132 1.41 -11.06 12.08
N ILE A 133 2.65 -10.97 11.60
CA ILE A 133 3.21 -11.91 10.63
C ILE A 133 4.56 -12.41 11.11
N GLY A 134 4.93 -13.63 10.69
CA GLY A 134 6.25 -14.19 11.00
C GLY A 134 6.54 -14.23 12.51
N PRO A 135 7.72 -13.76 12.97
CA PRO A 135 8.09 -13.81 14.38
C PRO A 135 7.13 -13.11 15.34
N GLN A 136 6.52 -11.99 14.92
CA GLN A 136 5.55 -11.27 15.75
C GLN A 136 4.28 -12.09 15.99
N PHE A 137 3.88 -12.90 15.01
CA PHE A 137 2.72 -13.79 15.16
C PHE A 137 3.01 -14.96 16.08
N GLN A 138 4.22 -15.52 16.02
CA GLN A 138 4.64 -16.54 16.97
C GLN A 138 4.72 -15.99 18.40
N ALA A 139 5.21 -14.75 18.57
CA ALA A 139 5.28 -14.10 19.87
C ALA A 139 3.91 -13.81 20.50
N ALA A 140 2.84 -13.72 19.70
CA ALA A 140 1.48 -13.55 20.20
C ALA A 140 0.90 -14.83 20.84
N VAL A 141 1.50 -16.00 20.60
CA VAL A 141 1.02 -17.28 21.13
C VAL A 141 1.34 -17.40 22.61
N VAL A 142 0.30 -17.57 23.42
CA VAL A 142 0.40 -17.81 24.86
C VAL A 142 0.43 -19.30 25.17
N SER A 143 -0.37 -20.08 24.45
CA SER A 143 -0.43 -21.54 24.60
C SER A 143 -0.72 -22.18 23.25
N ASN A 144 -0.17 -23.37 23.04
CA ASN A 144 -0.37 -24.14 21.82
C ASN A 144 -0.45 -25.64 22.18
N ASN A 145 -1.56 -26.27 21.83
CA ASN A 145 -1.80 -27.70 21.97
C ASN A 145 -2.28 -28.25 20.63
N GLY A 146 -1.36 -28.82 19.85
CA GLY A 146 -1.68 -29.52 18.59
C GLY A 146 -1.64 -28.66 17.32
N TRP A 147 -1.15 -27.41 17.39
CA TRP A 147 -0.91 -26.58 16.21
C TRP A 147 0.58 -26.52 15.87
N GLU A 148 0.91 -26.57 14.58
CA GLU A 148 2.27 -26.54 14.07
C GLU A 148 2.55 -25.25 13.31
N TRP A 149 3.72 -24.64 13.55
CA TRP A 149 4.19 -23.52 12.75
C TRP A 149 4.75 -24.05 11.42
N LYS A 150 4.04 -23.82 10.32
CA LYS A 150 4.30 -24.43 9.03
C LYS A 150 4.32 -23.39 7.93
N ASP A 151 5.21 -23.61 6.96
CA ASP A 151 5.17 -22.92 5.67
C ASP A 151 4.25 -23.69 4.72
N GLU A 152 3.11 -23.11 4.37
CA GLU A 152 2.19 -23.64 3.35
C GLU A 152 2.46 -23.05 1.95
N GLY A 153 3.52 -22.25 1.82
CA GLY A 153 3.97 -21.67 0.57
C GLY A 153 4.46 -22.74 -0.40
N LYS A 154 3.99 -22.68 -1.65
CA LYS A 154 4.49 -23.53 -2.74
C LYS A 154 5.81 -23.04 -3.32
N ASP A 155 6.13 -21.77 -3.09
CA ASP A 155 7.33 -21.09 -3.58
C ASP A 155 8.21 -20.75 -2.36
N PRO A 156 9.42 -21.32 -2.26
CA PRO A 156 10.30 -21.08 -1.12
C PRO A 156 10.76 -19.62 -1.00
N THR A 157 10.61 -18.81 -2.05
CA THR A 157 10.91 -17.36 -2.01
C THR A 157 9.75 -16.53 -1.47
N ARG A 158 8.56 -17.13 -1.31
CA ARG A 158 7.33 -16.47 -0.86
C ARG A 158 6.62 -17.33 0.21
N PRO A 159 7.28 -17.56 1.36
CA PRO A 159 6.75 -18.42 2.39
C PRO A 159 5.39 -17.91 2.88
N LYS A 160 4.48 -18.84 3.16
CA LYS A 160 3.17 -18.62 3.78
C LYS A 160 3.17 -19.30 5.14
N LEU A 161 3.87 -18.66 6.07
CA LEU A 161 4.01 -19.16 7.43
C LEU A 161 2.76 -18.89 8.25
N GLY A 162 2.30 -19.92 8.97
CA GLY A 162 1.17 -19.83 9.88
C GLY A 162 1.11 -21.01 10.84
N TYR A 163 0.14 -20.97 11.75
CA TYR A 163 -0.19 -22.13 12.58
C TYR A 163 -1.25 -22.97 11.87
N VAL A 164 -1.00 -24.27 11.73
CA VAL A 164 -1.91 -25.24 11.11
C VAL A 164 -2.15 -26.39 12.08
N SER A 165 -3.38 -26.90 12.14
CA SER A 165 -3.69 -28.16 12.83
C SER A 165 -4.61 -29.01 11.98
N GLU A 166 -4.36 -30.32 11.99
CA GLU A 166 -5.20 -31.35 11.36
C GLU A 166 -5.83 -32.30 12.41
N THR A 167 -5.60 -32.03 13.70
CA THR A 167 -6.07 -32.90 14.79
C THR A 167 -7.29 -32.29 15.48
N PRO A 168 -8.49 -32.90 15.36
CA PRO A 168 -9.69 -32.41 16.04
C PRO A 168 -9.48 -32.27 17.55
N GLY A 169 -9.95 -31.16 18.12
CA GLY A 169 -9.77 -30.79 19.52
C GLY A 169 -8.49 -30.01 19.81
N SER A 170 -7.64 -29.73 18.82
CA SER A 170 -6.43 -28.91 19.01
C SER A 170 -6.79 -27.47 19.33
N LYS A 171 -5.99 -26.83 20.18
CA LYS A 171 -6.24 -25.48 20.69
C LYS A 171 -4.99 -24.60 20.62
N ILE A 172 -5.16 -23.34 20.28
CA ILE A 172 -4.12 -22.33 20.35
C ILE A 172 -4.70 -21.05 20.94
N THR A 173 -3.99 -20.43 21.89
CA THR A 173 -4.40 -19.18 22.52
C THR A 173 -3.42 -18.07 22.17
N PHE A 174 -3.95 -16.94 21.72
CA PHE A 174 -3.21 -15.73 21.43
C PHE A 174 -3.51 -14.64 22.45
N LYS A 175 -2.52 -13.79 22.73
CA LYS A 175 -2.73 -12.51 23.40
C LYS A 175 -2.73 -11.41 22.33
N VAL A 176 -3.88 -10.80 22.10
CA VAL A 176 -4.07 -9.79 21.05
C VAL A 176 -4.66 -8.51 21.63
N ASP A 177 -4.25 -7.38 21.10
CA ASP A 177 -4.91 -6.09 21.32
C ASP A 177 -6.03 -5.94 20.27
N THR A 178 -7.28 -5.81 20.71
CA THR A 178 -8.45 -5.69 19.82
C THR A 178 -8.92 -4.25 19.66
N GLN A 179 -8.23 -3.27 20.23
CA GLN A 179 -8.65 -1.88 20.12
C GLN A 179 -8.32 -1.33 18.73
N MET A 180 -9.36 -0.83 18.06
CA MET A 180 -9.25 -0.24 16.71
C MET A 180 -8.76 1.20 16.71
N TYR A 181 -8.68 1.86 17.87
CA TYR A 181 -8.27 3.25 17.97
C TYR A 181 -6.85 3.34 18.48
N ALA A 182 -6.13 4.31 17.94
CA ALA A 182 -4.84 4.67 18.46
C ALA A 182 -4.97 5.25 19.87
N HIS A 183 -4.05 4.85 20.73
CA HIS A 183 -3.97 5.34 22.09
C HIS A 183 -3.53 6.80 22.08
N SER A 184 -4.22 7.62 22.89
CA SER A 184 -3.61 8.89 23.28
C SER A 184 -2.32 8.59 24.06
N PRO A 185 -1.28 9.44 23.99
CA PRO A 185 -0.08 9.25 24.78
C PRO A 185 -0.41 8.98 26.27
N GLY A 186 -0.02 7.82 26.78
CA GLY A 186 -0.24 7.41 28.17
C GLY A 186 -1.41 6.43 28.42
N GLU A 187 -2.15 6.00 27.41
CA GLU A 187 -3.19 4.98 27.56
C GLU A 187 -2.62 3.55 27.40
N GLU A 188 -2.94 2.65 28.33
CA GLU A 188 -2.49 1.24 28.27
C GLU A 188 -3.32 0.42 27.26
N ALA A 189 -2.64 -0.49 26.56
CA ALA A 189 -3.27 -1.40 25.61
C ALA A 189 -4.19 -2.42 26.32
N LYS A 190 -5.45 -2.54 25.89
CA LYS A 190 -6.36 -3.57 26.40
C LYS A 190 -6.21 -4.86 25.61
N THR A 191 -5.39 -5.77 26.13
CA THR A 191 -5.22 -7.09 25.53
C THR A 191 -6.33 -8.05 25.94
N THR A 192 -6.76 -8.89 25.01
CA THR A 192 -7.67 -10.02 25.25
C THR A 192 -7.02 -11.34 24.83
N MET A 193 -7.50 -12.43 25.40
CA MET A 193 -7.06 -13.78 25.06
C MET A 193 -8.02 -14.36 24.02
N LEU A 194 -7.49 -14.75 22.86
CA LEU A 194 -8.25 -15.38 21.79
C LEU A 194 -7.87 -16.86 21.72
N GLU A 195 -8.81 -17.77 22.03
CA GLU A 195 -8.64 -19.20 21.80
C GLU A 195 -9.25 -19.59 20.45
N ILE A 196 -8.48 -20.31 19.64
CA ILE A 196 -8.94 -20.97 18.40
C ILE A 196 -8.87 -22.48 18.62
N SER A 197 -9.93 -23.18 18.23
CA SER A 197 -10.01 -24.64 18.25
C SER A 197 -10.27 -25.18 16.85
N TYR A 198 -9.63 -26.30 16.49
CA TYR A 198 -9.87 -27.06 15.26
C TYR A 198 -10.69 -28.32 15.55
#